data_AF-A0A150TII2-F1
#
_entry.id   AF-A0A150TII2-F1
#
_cell.length_a   1.000
_cell.length_b   1.000
_cell.length_c   1.000
_cell.angle_alpha   90.00
_cell.angle_beta   90.00
_cell.angle_gamma   90.00
#
_symmetry.space_group_name_H-M   'P 1'
#
loop_
_entity.id
_entity.type
_entity.pdbx_description
1 polymer ?
#
loop_
_entity_poly.entity_id
_entity_poly.type
_entity_poly.pdbx_seq_one_letter_code
_entity_poly.pdbx_strand_id
1 'polypeptide(L)'
;MLGFTSAAAATASGCNIGNGDYVTIPIDDGPSDDDCTPSKAEGKIASSCGLWVSRTGHDGNAGTSGAPLKTLSKAIELAFSKGKRIYVCAEEFDEAVLVPSGHRIFGGLDCRDDWRWIGDKKKTTLTAPEGETPLKFHGGSGASTVFVEDLHVIARSILPTHTELAGRSSIAANTSGIPVDFTRCILEAGDGAPGKEGESFASDPAEAGQPGNVGNAACTSASVLGGAPVFNTCGTPDDREDDSRSGSGGVGSVSSGSDGGDGDPRDAENGGRGESSSRACTPGDAGADGADGRPGAGAVGFGDVILDGYTGPLAGNGTPGKPGQGGGGGGGAKGGAGALMCPFESTAGGAAGGSGGAG
;
A
#
# COMPACT_ATOMS: atom_id res chain seq x y z
N MET A 1 15.31 6.72 68.32
CA MET A 1 14.65 8.04 68.35
C MET A 1 13.29 7.85 67.71
N LEU A 2 12.23 8.10 68.49
CA LEU A 2 10.82 7.82 68.18
C LEU A 2 10.22 8.78 67.13
N GLY A 3 9.12 8.36 66.51
CA GLY A 3 8.14 9.22 65.81
C GLY A 3 7.28 8.43 64.82
N PHE A 4 6.32 7.62 65.29
CA PHE A 4 4.87 7.91 65.39
C PHE A 4 4.13 8.22 64.07
N THR A 5 3.24 7.29 63.72
CA THR A 5 2.11 7.40 62.78
C THR A 5 1.04 8.38 63.27
N SER A 6 0.32 9.04 62.36
CA SER A 6 -1.09 9.39 62.63
C SER A 6 -1.91 9.44 61.34
N ALA A 7 -3.01 8.68 61.36
CA ALA A 7 -4.06 8.64 60.36
C ALA A 7 -4.97 9.87 60.48
N ALA A 8 -5.31 10.49 59.37
CA ALA A 8 -6.34 11.53 59.33
C ALA A 8 -7.72 10.86 59.32
N ALA A 9 -8.37 10.83 60.49
CA ALA A 9 -9.81 10.58 60.57
C ALA A 9 -10.54 11.87 60.13
N ALA A 10 -11.33 11.77 59.08
CA ALA A 10 -12.25 12.84 58.68
C ALA A 10 -13.32 13.00 59.76
N THR A 11 -13.26 14.10 60.50
CA THR A 11 -14.28 14.51 61.44
C THR A 11 -15.52 14.99 60.68
N ALA A 12 -16.68 14.39 60.98
CA ALA A 12 -17.98 14.84 60.51
C ALA A 12 -18.23 16.31 60.94
N SER A 13 -18.49 17.18 59.96
CA SER A 13 -18.94 18.55 60.20
C SER A 13 -20.46 18.56 60.44
N GLY A 14 -20.88 18.46 61.69
CA GLY A 14 -22.25 18.76 62.11
C GLY A 14 -22.32 20.15 62.74
N CYS A 15 -23.25 21.01 62.29
CA CYS A 15 -23.62 22.22 63.04
C CYS A 15 -24.41 21.83 64.29
N ASN A 16 -23.88 22.17 65.47
CA ASN A 16 -24.53 21.89 66.75
C ASN A 16 -25.65 22.90 67.00
N ILE A 17 -26.90 22.44 67.04
CA ILE A 17 -28.08 23.25 67.37
C ILE A 17 -28.41 23.09 68.87
N GLY A 18 -27.44 23.40 69.73
CA GLY A 18 -27.65 23.79 71.13
C GLY A 18 -28.26 22.79 72.14
N ASN A 19 -28.78 21.62 71.75
CA ASN A 19 -29.50 20.72 72.68
C ASN A 19 -29.11 19.24 72.61
N GLY A 20 -27.97 18.88 72.01
CA GLY A 20 -27.53 17.48 71.91
C GLY A 20 -28.23 16.65 70.83
N ASP A 21 -29.13 17.26 70.05
CA ASP A 21 -29.62 16.69 68.79
C ASP A 21 -28.64 17.04 67.67
N TYR A 22 -28.01 16.01 67.10
CA TYR A 22 -27.30 16.11 65.85
C TYR A 22 -28.30 15.95 64.71
N VAL A 23 -28.50 16.99 63.90
CA VAL A 23 -29.12 16.80 62.58
C VAL A 23 -28.11 16.04 61.74
N THR A 24 -28.35 14.75 61.52
CA THR A 24 -27.71 14.03 60.42
C THR A 24 -28.18 14.68 59.14
N ILE A 25 -27.36 15.56 58.58
CA ILE A 25 -27.51 15.96 57.19
C ILE A 25 -27.14 14.69 56.41
N PRO A 26 -28.07 14.03 55.70
CA PRO A 26 -27.67 12.94 54.82
C PRO A 26 -26.69 13.55 53.83
N ILE A 27 -25.44 13.12 53.93
CA ILE A 27 -24.43 13.39 52.91
C ILE A 27 -24.89 12.50 51.76
N ASP A 28 -25.47 13.12 50.72
CA ASP A 28 -25.70 12.44 49.46
C ASP A 28 -24.30 12.20 48.85
N ASP A 29 -23.67 11.09 49.21
CA ASP A 29 -22.31 10.71 48.78
C ASP A 29 -22.23 10.41 47.26
N GLY A 30 -23.32 10.64 46.53
CA GLY A 30 -23.47 10.29 45.13
C GLY A 30 -23.54 8.78 44.91
N PRO A 31 -23.81 8.35 43.66
CA PRO A 31 -23.81 6.94 43.33
C PRO A 31 -22.40 6.32 43.45
N SER A 32 -22.31 5.09 43.96
CA SER A 32 -21.04 4.36 44.04
C SER A 32 -20.48 4.03 42.64
N ASP A 33 -19.20 3.64 42.53
CA ASP A 33 -18.63 3.24 41.23
C ASP A 33 -19.35 2.02 40.63
N ASP A 34 -19.83 1.10 41.47
CA ASP A 34 -20.58 -0.09 41.04
C ASP A 34 -21.98 0.30 40.53
N ASP A 35 -22.67 1.26 41.17
CA ASP A 35 -23.97 1.78 40.70
C ASP A 35 -23.88 2.48 39.34
N CYS A 36 -22.69 3.00 39.03
CA CYS A 36 -22.39 3.62 37.74
C CYS A 36 -21.65 2.69 36.77
N THR A 37 -21.49 1.40 37.10
CA THR A 37 -20.90 0.41 36.20
C THR A 37 -22.01 -0.50 35.68
N PRO A 38 -22.38 -0.46 34.38
CA PRO A 38 -23.60 -1.11 33.91
C PRO A 38 -23.68 -2.62 34.11
N SER A 39 -22.54 -3.32 34.06
CA SER A 39 -22.46 -4.77 34.29
C SER A 39 -22.58 -5.17 35.76
N LYS A 40 -22.55 -4.20 36.68
CA LYS A 40 -22.63 -4.40 38.14
C LYS A 40 -23.87 -3.77 38.76
N ALA A 41 -24.38 -2.70 38.15
CA ALA A 41 -25.51 -1.97 38.67
C ALA A 41 -26.77 -2.85 38.74
N GLU A 42 -27.47 -2.79 39.87
CA GLU A 42 -28.76 -3.44 40.03
C GLU A 42 -29.86 -2.59 39.38
N GLY A 43 -30.05 -2.76 38.07
CA GLY A 43 -31.11 -2.11 37.30
C GLY A 43 -30.66 -0.89 36.51
N LYS A 44 -31.45 0.20 36.57
CA LYS A 44 -31.23 1.40 35.75
C LYS A 44 -30.08 2.25 36.29
N ILE A 45 -29.19 2.68 35.40
CA ILE A 45 -28.10 3.60 35.75
C ILE A 45 -28.65 4.99 36.07
N ALA A 46 -28.23 5.53 37.21
CA ALA A 46 -28.66 6.85 37.65
C ALA A 46 -28.24 7.95 36.66
N SER A 47 -29.13 8.91 36.41
CA SER A 47 -28.87 10.01 35.45
C SER A 47 -27.77 10.99 35.90
N SER A 48 -27.29 10.88 37.15
CA SER A 48 -26.13 11.60 37.66
C SER A 48 -24.80 10.95 37.24
N CYS A 49 -24.79 9.66 36.88
CA CYS A 49 -23.56 8.90 36.65
C CYS A 49 -22.73 9.32 35.44
N GLY A 50 -23.30 10.01 34.44
CA GLY A 50 -22.55 10.32 33.22
C GLY A 50 -23.29 11.10 32.14
N LEU A 51 -22.97 10.77 30.90
CA LEU A 51 -23.59 11.24 29.66
C LEU A 51 -24.09 10.05 28.84
N TRP A 52 -25.17 10.26 28.10
CA TRP A 52 -25.87 9.22 27.35
C TRP A 52 -25.81 9.47 25.85
N VAL A 53 -25.56 8.41 25.08
CA VAL A 53 -25.37 8.46 23.63
C VAL A 53 -26.25 7.44 22.93
N SER A 54 -27.04 7.91 21.96
CA SER A 54 -27.96 7.11 21.15
C SER A 54 -27.97 7.63 19.72
N ARG A 55 -28.08 6.75 18.73
CA ARG A 55 -28.16 7.14 17.32
C ARG A 55 -29.36 8.02 16.98
N THR A 56 -30.44 7.90 17.76
CA THR A 56 -31.64 8.72 17.64
C THR A 56 -31.58 10.01 18.47
N GLY A 57 -30.47 10.25 19.17
CA GLY A 57 -30.21 11.48 19.92
C GLY A 57 -29.85 12.69 19.04
N HIS A 58 -29.39 13.77 19.68
CA HIS A 58 -28.95 14.99 19.01
C HIS A 58 -27.76 15.62 19.75
N ASP A 59 -26.73 16.06 19.02
CA ASP A 59 -25.50 16.63 19.61
C ASP A 59 -25.67 18.03 20.21
N GLY A 60 -26.87 18.60 20.12
CA GLY A 60 -27.26 19.84 20.81
C GLY A 60 -27.90 19.55 22.16
N ASN A 61 -28.16 18.29 22.48
CA ASN A 61 -28.73 17.90 23.77
C ASN A 61 -27.68 18.00 24.87
N ALA A 62 -28.15 18.07 26.12
CA ALA A 62 -27.27 18.06 27.28
C ALA A 62 -26.59 16.69 27.54
N GLY A 63 -27.00 15.65 26.81
CA GLY A 63 -26.53 14.28 26.97
C GLY A 63 -27.06 13.61 28.22
N THR A 64 -28.34 13.80 28.54
CA THR A 64 -29.03 13.09 29.61
C THR A 64 -29.70 11.82 29.07
N SER A 65 -30.12 10.91 29.94
CA SER A 65 -30.81 9.67 29.54
C SER A 65 -32.12 9.93 28.75
N GLY A 66 -32.80 11.06 29.01
CA GLY A 66 -34.00 11.49 28.27
C GLY A 66 -33.74 12.41 27.07
N ALA A 67 -32.53 12.97 26.95
CA ALA A 67 -32.08 13.77 25.82
C ALA A 67 -30.63 13.40 25.48
N PRO A 68 -30.41 12.22 24.86
CA PRO A 68 -29.08 11.70 24.61
C PRO A 68 -28.38 12.46 23.47
N LEU A 69 -27.06 12.44 23.50
CA LEU A 69 -26.21 12.88 22.39
C LEU A 69 -26.32 11.90 21.22
N LYS A 70 -26.01 12.36 20.01
CA LYS A 70 -26.04 11.53 18.81
C LYS A 70 -24.72 10.80 18.58
N THR A 71 -23.60 11.46 18.85
CA THR A 71 -22.26 10.95 18.55
C THR A 71 -21.44 10.68 19.81
N LEU A 72 -20.55 9.69 19.74
CA LEU A 72 -19.55 9.45 20.77
C LEU A 72 -18.55 10.61 20.82
N SER A 73 -18.16 11.15 19.67
CA SER A 73 -17.26 12.32 19.60
C SER A 73 -17.76 13.48 20.44
N LYS A 74 -19.06 13.81 20.36
CA LYS A 74 -19.64 14.88 21.18
C LYS A 74 -19.67 14.53 22.66
N ALA A 75 -19.92 13.27 22.99
CA ALA A 75 -19.93 12.81 24.37
C ALA A 75 -18.55 12.90 25.02
N ILE A 76 -17.48 12.54 24.28
CA ILE A 76 -16.09 12.66 24.72
C ILE A 76 -15.74 14.12 25.01
N GLU A 77 -16.08 15.03 24.09
CA GLU A 77 -15.86 16.47 24.28
C GLU A 77 -16.52 17.00 25.56
N LEU A 78 -17.79 16.63 25.80
CA LEU A 78 -18.55 17.09 26.97
C LEU A 78 -18.14 16.37 28.26
N ALA A 79 -17.75 15.10 28.19
CA ALA A 79 -17.36 14.30 29.34
C ALA A 79 -16.12 14.87 30.02
N PHE A 80 -15.11 15.28 29.25
CA PHE A 80 -13.87 15.85 29.77
C PHE A 80 -14.14 17.07 30.66
N SER A 81 -14.96 18.00 30.19
CA SER A 81 -15.31 19.21 30.95
C SER A 81 -16.08 18.95 32.25
N LYS A 82 -16.68 17.76 32.39
CA LYS A 82 -17.60 17.40 33.49
C LYS A 82 -17.10 16.23 34.35
N GLY A 83 -15.98 15.59 34.00
CA GLY A 83 -15.50 14.36 34.65
C GLY A 83 -16.50 13.20 34.58
N LYS A 84 -17.30 13.12 33.52
CA LYS A 84 -18.44 12.19 33.42
C LYS A 84 -18.10 10.92 32.66
N ARG A 85 -18.69 9.79 33.07
CA ARG A 85 -18.68 8.51 32.33
C ARG A 85 -19.57 8.63 31.08
N ILE A 86 -19.31 7.82 30.06
CA ILE A 86 -20.08 7.81 28.81
C ILE A 86 -20.81 6.47 28.67
N TYR A 87 -22.12 6.53 28.46
CA TYR A 87 -23.02 5.38 28.31
C TYR A 87 -23.61 5.35 26.91
N VAL A 88 -23.42 4.25 26.20
CA VAL A 88 -23.70 4.17 24.76
C VAL A 88 -24.69 3.04 24.47
N CYS A 89 -25.68 3.33 23.64
CA CYS A 89 -26.62 2.33 23.17
C CYS A 89 -25.94 1.18 22.45
N ALA A 90 -26.50 -0.03 22.58
CA ALA A 90 -26.19 -1.20 21.78
C ALA A 90 -26.71 -1.02 20.33
N GLU A 91 -26.20 -0.01 19.65
CA GLU A 91 -26.47 0.42 18.28
C GLU A 91 -25.15 0.51 17.52
N GLU A 92 -25.22 0.80 16.21
CA GLU A 92 -24.04 0.93 15.35
C GLU A 92 -23.72 2.40 15.08
N PHE A 93 -22.51 2.83 15.43
CA PHE A 93 -22.00 4.16 15.21
C PHE A 93 -20.91 4.11 14.12
N ASP A 94 -21.05 4.98 13.12
CA ASP A 94 -20.11 5.11 11.99
C ASP A 94 -19.39 6.46 12.13
N GLU A 95 -18.33 6.47 12.93
CA GLU A 95 -17.48 7.62 13.23
C GLU A 95 -16.09 7.17 13.75
N ALA A 96 -15.05 7.92 13.42
CA ALA A 96 -13.74 7.77 14.06
C ALA A 96 -13.67 8.67 15.30
N VAL A 97 -13.38 8.08 16.47
CA VAL A 97 -13.31 8.81 17.74
C VAL A 97 -11.89 8.89 18.27
N LEU A 98 -11.54 10.06 18.81
CA LEU A 98 -10.28 10.31 19.50
C LEU A 98 -10.56 10.52 20.99
N VAL A 99 -10.13 9.58 21.82
CA VAL A 99 -10.41 9.54 23.26
C VAL A 99 -9.19 10.02 24.06
N PRO A 100 -9.30 11.14 24.79
CA PRO A 100 -8.25 11.56 25.72
C PRO A 100 -8.14 10.60 26.92
N SER A 101 -6.99 10.61 27.60
CA SER A 101 -6.78 9.90 28.85
C SER A 101 -7.86 10.17 29.92
N GLY A 102 -8.16 9.17 30.76
CA GLY A 102 -9.07 9.31 31.91
C GLY A 102 -10.57 9.17 31.61
N HIS A 103 -10.96 8.82 30.39
CA HIS A 103 -12.36 8.53 30.05
C HIS A 103 -12.78 7.11 30.45
N ARG A 104 -14.07 6.95 30.74
CA ARG A 104 -14.73 5.65 30.89
C ARG A 104 -15.92 5.56 29.94
N ILE A 105 -15.90 4.56 29.06
CA ILE A 105 -16.91 4.36 28.02
C ILE A 105 -17.54 2.98 28.22
N PHE A 106 -18.86 2.94 28.37
CA PHE A 106 -19.64 1.73 28.52
C PHE A 106 -20.64 1.61 27.38
N GLY A 107 -20.48 0.57 26.56
CA GLY A 107 -21.45 0.19 25.53
C GLY A 107 -22.43 -0.87 26.01
N GLY A 108 -23.19 -1.41 25.06
CA GLY A 108 -24.07 -2.54 25.29
C GLY A 108 -25.32 -2.20 26.11
N LEU A 109 -25.88 -1.01 25.96
CA LEU A 109 -27.10 -0.60 26.67
C LEU A 109 -28.35 -0.62 25.80
N ASP A 110 -29.47 -1.11 26.34
CA ASP A 110 -30.77 -1.03 25.69
C ASP A 110 -31.45 0.32 26.01
N CYS A 111 -31.29 1.27 25.10
CA CYS A 111 -31.81 2.63 25.30
C CYS A 111 -33.32 2.77 25.15
N ARG A 112 -33.99 1.72 24.64
CA ARG A 112 -35.45 1.65 24.58
C ARG A 112 -36.03 1.01 25.83
N ASP A 113 -35.20 0.33 26.60
CA ASP A 113 -35.52 -0.35 27.85
C ASP A 113 -34.68 0.24 28.99
N ASP A 114 -34.88 1.54 29.23
CA ASP A 114 -34.34 2.26 30.38
C ASP A 114 -32.81 2.23 30.53
N TRP A 115 -32.07 2.07 29.43
CA TRP A 115 -30.61 1.98 29.42
C TRP A 115 -30.07 0.78 30.19
N ARG A 116 -30.86 -0.30 30.25
CA ARG A 116 -30.46 -1.55 30.89
C ARG A 116 -29.25 -2.15 30.16
N TRP A 117 -28.32 -2.68 30.93
CA TRP A 117 -27.17 -3.38 30.37
C TRP A 117 -27.58 -4.71 29.72
N ILE A 118 -27.14 -4.89 28.48
CA ILE A 118 -27.32 -6.08 27.64
C ILE A 118 -26.02 -6.44 26.90
N GLY A 119 -24.85 -5.98 27.39
CA GLY A 119 -23.55 -6.14 26.72
C GLY A 119 -23.07 -7.59 26.57
N ASP A 120 -23.67 -8.51 27.34
CA ASP A 120 -23.53 -9.96 27.20
C ASP A 120 -24.22 -10.51 25.93
N LYS A 121 -25.29 -9.85 25.46
CA LYS A 121 -26.10 -10.25 24.30
C LYS A 121 -25.84 -9.38 23.08
N LYS A 122 -25.63 -8.08 23.27
CA LYS A 122 -25.45 -7.11 22.20
C LYS A 122 -24.51 -5.99 22.63
N LYS A 123 -23.40 -5.86 21.92
CA LYS A 123 -22.41 -4.80 22.12
C LYS A 123 -22.79 -3.55 21.34
N THR A 124 -22.25 -2.41 21.75
CA THR A 124 -22.26 -1.21 20.90
C THR A 124 -21.27 -1.41 19.77
N THR A 125 -21.70 -1.29 18.52
CA THR A 125 -20.80 -1.37 17.38
C THR A 125 -20.24 0.02 17.06
N LEU A 126 -18.93 0.13 16.93
CA LEU A 126 -18.24 1.33 16.47
C LEU A 126 -17.43 0.98 15.22
N THR A 127 -17.68 1.66 14.12
CA THR A 127 -16.92 1.55 12.87
C THR A 127 -16.61 2.95 12.34
N ALA A 128 -15.81 3.02 11.28
CA ALA A 128 -15.45 4.25 10.60
C ALA A 128 -15.32 3.99 9.09
N PRO A 129 -15.21 5.04 8.26
CA PRO A 129 -14.86 4.90 6.85
C PRO A 129 -13.59 4.08 6.62
N GLU A 130 -13.42 3.53 5.41
CA GLU A 130 -12.23 2.77 5.03
C GLU A 130 -10.95 3.62 5.20
N GLY A 131 -9.89 2.99 5.70
CA GLY A 131 -8.61 3.68 5.95
C GLY A 131 -8.59 4.55 7.21
N GLU A 132 -9.70 4.68 7.95
CA GLU A 132 -9.75 5.33 9.25
C GLU A 132 -9.72 4.31 10.40
N THR A 133 -9.08 4.69 11.51
CA THR A 133 -9.10 3.91 12.77
C THR A 133 -10.31 4.34 13.59
N PRO A 134 -11.30 3.46 13.86
CA PRO A 134 -12.51 3.85 14.58
C PRO A 134 -12.27 4.35 16.00
N LEU A 135 -11.31 3.76 16.73
CA LEU A 135 -11.07 4.08 18.13
C LEU A 135 -9.60 4.44 18.40
N LYS A 136 -9.30 5.74 18.51
CA LYS A 136 -7.96 6.26 18.80
C LYS A 136 -7.86 6.80 20.21
N PHE A 137 -6.70 6.65 20.84
CA PHE A 137 -6.43 7.15 22.19
C PHE A 137 -5.20 8.04 22.22
N HIS A 138 -5.29 9.15 22.95
CA HIS A 138 -4.16 10.06 23.12
C HIS A 138 -4.06 10.61 24.55
N GLY A 139 -2.83 10.95 24.92
CA GLY A 139 -2.52 11.64 26.17
C GLY A 139 -1.03 11.93 26.26
N GLY A 140 -0.62 12.47 27.40
CA GLY A 140 0.79 12.73 27.70
C GLY A 140 1.42 11.66 28.59
N SER A 141 2.71 11.81 28.87
CA SER A 141 3.39 10.99 29.87
C SER A 141 2.68 11.09 31.23
N GLY A 142 2.44 9.94 31.88
CA GLY A 142 1.71 9.87 33.16
C GLY A 142 0.18 10.00 33.04
N ALA A 143 -0.38 9.89 31.83
CA ALA A 143 -1.81 9.91 31.58
C ALA A 143 -2.59 8.82 32.33
N SER A 144 -3.78 9.18 32.81
CA SER A 144 -4.73 8.25 33.43
C SER A 144 -5.25 7.22 32.43
N THR A 145 -5.47 5.99 32.91
CA THR A 145 -6.05 4.89 32.12
C THR A 145 -7.41 5.25 31.53
N VAL A 146 -7.63 4.85 30.28
CA VAL A 146 -8.95 4.85 29.65
C VAL A 146 -9.59 3.49 29.82
N PHE A 147 -10.86 3.43 30.21
CA PHE A 147 -11.60 2.18 30.34
C PHE A 147 -12.68 2.12 29.26
N VAL A 148 -12.73 1.00 28.54
CA VAL A 148 -13.73 0.75 27.50
C VAL A 148 -14.37 -0.60 27.75
N GLU A 149 -15.69 -0.64 27.86
CA GLU A 149 -16.44 -1.87 28.12
C GLU A 149 -17.55 -2.09 27.10
N ASP A 150 -17.74 -3.35 26.68
CA ASP A 150 -18.87 -3.81 25.88
C ASP A 150 -19.04 -3.11 24.50
N LEU A 151 -17.91 -2.72 23.89
CA LEU A 151 -17.85 -2.26 22.49
C LEU A 151 -17.41 -3.39 21.54
N HIS A 152 -17.97 -3.39 20.35
CA HIS A 152 -17.46 -4.12 19.18
C HIS A 152 -16.93 -3.08 18.19
N VAL A 153 -15.60 -2.96 18.11
CA VAL A 153 -14.94 -1.98 17.27
C VAL A 153 -14.48 -2.66 15.99
N ILE A 154 -14.91 -2.15 14.84
CA ILE A 154 -14.68 -2.76 13.52
C ILE A 154 -14.00 -1.75 12.61
N ALA A 155 -12.73 -2.00 12.27
CA ALA A 155 -12.08 -1.35 11.14
C ALA A 155 -12.39 -2.12 9.85
N ARG A 156 -12.91 -1.43 8.84
CA ARG A 156 -13.32 -2.06 7.58
C ARG A 156 -12.10 -2.56 6.80
N SER A 157 -12.26 -3.65 6.06
CA SER A 157 -11.30 -4.01 5.00
C SER A 157 -11.27 -2.90 3.96
N ILE A 158 -10.08 -2.60 3.44
CA ILE A 158 -9.92 -1.65 2.34
C ILE A 158 -9.88 -2.43 1.04
N LEU A 159 -10.80 -2.13 0.13
CA LEU A 159 -10.89 -2.86 -1.14
C LEU A 159 -9.66 -2.57 -2.02
N PRO A 160 -9.09 -3.58 -2.72
CA PRO A 160 -7.95 -3.36 -3.63
C PRO A 160 -8.22 -2.36 -4.76
N THR A 161 -9.48 -2.08 -5.05
CA THR A 161 -9.91 -1.11 -6.07
C THR A 161 -9.84 0.35 -5.59
N HIS A 162 -9.71 0.61 -4.29
CA HIS A 162 -9.60 1.96 -3.71
C HIS A 162 -8.13 2.41 -3.66
N THR A 163 -7.57 2.69 -4.84
CA THR A 163 -6.14 2.99 -5.00
C THR A 163 -5.71 4.31 -4.34
N GLU A 164 -6.64 5.22 -4.05
CA GLU A 164 -6.41 6.43 -3.25
C GLU A 164 -6.06 6.13 -1.78
N LEU A 165 -6.41 4.93 -1.30
CA LEU A 165 -6.08 4.44 0.03
C LEU A 165 -4.89 3.46 0.02
N ALA A 166 -4.12 3.39 -1.08
CA ALA A 166 -2.99 2.48 -1.17
C ALA A 166 -2.02 2.61 0.02
N GLY A 167 -1.64 1.47 0.60
CA GLY A 167 -0.79 1.37 1.78
C GLY A 167 -1.44 1.73 3.11
N ARG A 168 -2.73 2.13 3.15
CA ARG A 168 -3.45 2.40 4.40
C ARG A 168 -3.69 1.10 5.19
N SER A 169 -3.61 1.22 6.52
CA SER A 169 -3.88 0.11 7.43
C SER A 169 -5.37 0.00 7.76
N SER A 170 -5.83 -1.22 8.06
CA SER A 170 -7.09 -1.44 8.77
C SER A 170 -6.77 -1.73 10.24
N ILE A 171 -7.10 -0.81 11.14
CA ILE A 171 -6.76 -0.88 12.57
C ILE A 171 -8.00 -0.54 13.39
N ALA A 172 -8.47 -1.48 14.22
CA ALA A 172 -9.67 -1.29 15.03
C ALA A 172 -9.45 -0.25 16.15
N ALA A 173 -8.31 -0.33 16.83
CA ALA A 173 -7.97 0.58 17.91
C ALA A 173 -6.46 0.87 17.94
N ASN A 174 -6.10 2.11 18.29
CA ASN A 174 -4.70 2.53 18.36
C ASN A 174 -4.47 3.55 19.49
N THR A 175 -3.33 3.47 20.18
CA THR A 175 -3.01 4.32 21.32
C THR A 175 -1.65 4.99 21.15
N SER A 176 -1.59 6.28 21.47
CA SER A 176 -0.33 7.03 21.56
C SER A 176 0.09 7.14 23.02
N GLY A 177 0.71 6.07 23.53
CA GLY A 177 1.46 6.11 24.79
C GLY A 177 0.63 6.23 26.06
N ILE A 178 -0.66 5.86 26.04
CA ILE A 178 -1.49 5.80 27.26
C ILE A 178 -2.00 4.39 27.56
N PRO A 179 -2.17 4.02 28.85
CA PRO A 179 -2.79 2.76 29.22
C PRO A 179 -4.29 2.76 28.88
N VAL A 180 -4.75 1.64 28.31
CA VAL A 180 -6.15 1.43 27.95
C VAL A 180 -6.58 0.03 28.41
N ASP A 181 -7.66 -0.04 29.17
CA ASP A 181 -8.26 -1.28 29.65
C ASP A 181 -9.53 -1.57 28.86
N PHE A 182 -9.52 -2.68 28.12
CA PHE A 182 -10.68 -3.20 27.41
C PHE A 182 -11.32 -4.34 28.19
N THR A 183 -12.61 -4.23 28.50
CA THR A 183 -13.35 -5.28 29.20
C THR A 183 -14.55 -5.74 28.36
N ARG A 184 -14.59 -7.03 28.03
CA ARG A 184 -15.66 -7.62 27.19
C ARG A 184 -15.84 -6.90 25.84
N CYS A 185 -14.77 -6.31 25.31
CA CYS A 185 -14.77 -5.71 23.98
C CYS A 185 -14.36 -6.73 22.92
N ILE A 186 -14.77 -6.46 21.68
CA ILE A 186 -14.29 -7.15 20.49
C ILE A 186 -13.61 -6.09 19.63
N LEU A 187 -12.36 -6.33 19.23
CA LEU A 187 -11.61 -5.46 18.33
C LEU A 187 -11.36 -6.27 17.06
N GLU A 188 -11.98 -5.86 15.96
CA GLU A 188 -11.93 -6.53 14.67
C GLU A 188 -11.34 -5.59 13.63
N ALA A 189 -10.28 -6.03 12.96
CA ALA A 189 -9.68 -5.34 11.84
C ALA A 189 -9.86 -6.18 10.58
N GLY A 190 -10.18 -5.51 9.48
CA GLY A 190 -10.18 -6.10 8.16
C GLY A 190 -8.80 -6.11 7.51
N ASP A 191 -8.78 -6.27 6.20
CA ASP A 191 -7.57 -6.22 5.39
C ASP A 191 -7.11 -4.78 5.17
N GLY A 192 -5.81 -4.51 5.36
CA GLY A 192 -5.18 -3.27 4.91
C GLY A 192 -5.13 -3.19 3.39
N ALA A 193 -4.97 -1.97 2.85
CA ALA A 193 -4.85 -1.77 1.42
C ALA A 193 -3.52 -2.34 0.89
N PRO A 194 -3.48 -2.85 -0.34
CA PRO A 194 -2.21 -3.13 -1.01
C PRO A 194 -1.36 -1.85 -1.08
N GLY A 195 -0.03 -2.00 -1.10
CA GLY A 195 0.87 -0.88 -1.37
C GLY A 195 0.60 -0.26 -2.73
N LYS A 196 0.98 1.01 -2.91
CA LYS A 196 0.89 1.66 -4.22
C LYS A 196 1.73 0.87 -5.23
N GLU A 197 1.23 0.75 -6.45
CA GLU A 197 2.03 0.21 -7.55
C GLU A 197 3.34 0.99 -7.68
N GLY A 198 4.42 0.26 -7.97
CA GLY A 198 5.70 0.88 -8.26
C GLY A 198 5.58 1.80 -9.47
N GLU A 199 6.32 2.90 -9.47
CA GLU A 199 6.38 3.76 -10.65
C GLU A 199 6.94 2.99 -11.83
N SER A 200 6.38 3.22 -13.02
CA SER A 200 6.97 2.69 -14.25
C SER A 200 8.41 3.16 -14.36
N PHE A 201 9.26 2.31 -14.94
CA PHE A 201 10.65 2.69 -15.16
C PHE A 201 10.70 3.98 -15.99
N ALA A 202 11.59 4.91 -15.63
CA ALA A 202 11.54 6.30 -16.07
C ALA A 202 11.92 6.53 -17.55
N SER A 203 12.20 5.47 -18.31
CA SER A 203 12.43 5.55 -19.75
C SER A 203 11.16 5.11 -20.48
N ASP A 204 10.81 5.84 -21.53
CA ASP A 204 9.78 5.41 -22.48
C ASP A 204 10.14 4.02 -23.03
N PRO A 205 9.14 3.22 -23.44
CA PRO A 205 9.40 2.00 -24.21
C PRO A 205 10.32 2.31 -25.39
N ALA A 206 11.25 1.41 -25.69
CA ALA A 206 12.11 1.56 -26.87
C ALA A 206 11.24 1.78 -28.12
N GLU A 207 11.64 2.72 -28.98
CA GLU A 207 10.97 2.90 -30.26
C GLU A 207 11.12 1.64 -31.12
N ALA A 208 10.19 1.43 -32.06
CA ALA A 208 10.31 0.31 -32.99
C ALA A 208 11.59 0.45 -33.83
N GLY A 209 12.39 -0.63 -33.88
CA GLY A 209 13.64 -0.64 -34.61
C GLY A 209 13.49 -0.34 -36.10
N GLN A 210 14.48 0.35 -36.65
CA GLN A 210 14.53 0.70 -38.08
C GLN A 210 14.64 -0.58 -38.94
N PRO A 211 14.02 -0.61 -40.13
CA PRO A 211 14.20 -1.71 -41.07
C PRO A 211 15.64 -1.78 -41.56
N GLY A 212 16.07 -2.97 -41.97
CA GLY A 212 17.42 -3.20 -42.49
C GLY A 212 17.69 -2.51 -43.82
N ASN A 213 18.96 -2.23 -44.07
CA ASN A 213 19.43 -1.69 -45.32
C ASN A 213 19.53 -2.80 -46.37
N VAL A 214 19.08 -2.50 -47.59
CA VAL A 214 19.20 -3.42 -48.73
C VAL A 214 20.66 -3.68 -49.10
N GLY A 215 20.93 -4.89 -49.59
CA GLY A 215 22.24 -5.25 -50.16
C GLY A 215 22.46 -4.63 -51.54
N ASN A 216 23.72 -4.56 -51.96
CA ASN A 216 24.09 -4.03 -53.27
C ASN A 216 23.99 -5.09 -54.37
N ALA A 217 23.62 -4.64 -55.58
CA ALA A 217 23.51 -5.49 -56.75
C ALA A 217 24.85 -6.10 -57.16
N ALA A 218 24.80 -7.32 -57.71
CA ALA A 218 25.95 -8.00 -58.30
C ALA A 218 26.58 -7.19 -59.45
N CYS A 219 27.81 -7.55 -59.83
CA CYS A 219 28.52 -6.97 -60.97
C CYS A 219 28.87 -5.47 -60.86
N THR A 220 28.65 -4.85 -59.70
CA THR A 220 28.96 -3.43 -59.45
C THR A 220 30.43 -3.20 -59.06
N SER A 221 31.09 -4.24 -58.56
CA SER A 221 32.50 -4.24 -58.13
C SER A 221 33.02 -5.69 -58.05
N ALA A 222 34.33 -5.88 -57.91
CA ALA A 222 34.94 -7.19 -57.59
C ALA A 222 34.62 -7.65 -56.15
N SER A 223 34.40 -6.68 -55.25
CA SER A 223 33.89 -6.87 -53.90
C SER A 223 32.71 -5.92 -53.70
N VAL A 224 31.51 -6.49 -53.59
CA VAL A 224 30.26 -5.77 -53.42
C VAL A 224 29.94 -5.75 -51.93
N LEU A 225 30.02 -4.56 -51.31
CA LEU A 225 29.77 -4.39 -49.87
C LEU A 225 28.29 -4.66 -49.54
N GLY A 226 28.06 -5.35 -48.41
CA GLY A 226 26.70 -5.59 -47.91
C GLY A 226 26.08 -4.36 -47.25
N GLY A 227 24.81 -4.50 -46.89
CA GLY A 227 24.06 -3.46 -46.19
C GLY A 227 24.77 -3.06 -44.88
N ALA A 228 24.94 -1.75 -44.67
CA ALA A 228 25.44 -1.24 -43.40
C ALA A 228 24.44 -1.54 -42.28
N PRO A 229 24.90 -1.84 -41.06
CA PRO A 229 24.02 -2.13 -39.95
C PRO A 229 23.21 -0.88 -39.54
N VAL A 230 21.98 -1.09 -39.10
CA VAL A 230 21.11 -0.08 -38.49
C VAL A 230 21.12 -0.22 -36.98
N PHE A 231 20.76 0.86 -36.29
CA PHE A 231 20.83 0.97 -34.83
C PHE A 231 19.48 1.47 -34.30
N ASN A 232 19.09 0.97 -33.13
CA ASN A 232 18.00 1.49 -32.33
C ASN A 232 18.54 1.87 -30.95
N THR A 233 18.20 3.07 -30.49
CA THR A 233 18.64 3.58 -29.19
C THR A 233 17.60 3.24 -28.14
N CYS A 234 17.96 2.41 -27.17
CA CYS A 234 17.00 1.85 -26.21
C CYS A 234 16.79 2.73 -24.97
N GLY A 235 17.10 4.02 -25.08
CA GLY A 235 16.63 5.04 -24.14
C GLY A 235 17.58 5.38 -23.00
N THR A 236 18.79 4.79 -22.93
CA THR A 236 19.86 5.31 -22.06
C THR A 236 20.93 6.03 -22.90
N PRO A 237 20.94 7.38 -22.94
CA PRO A 237 21.81 8.14 -23.85
C PRO A 237 23.32 7.87 -23.72
N ASP A 238 23.74 7.31 -22.58
CA ASP A 238 25.15 7.10 -22.24
C ASP A 238 25.55 5.61 -22.12
N ASP A 239 24.62 4.65 -22.26
CA ASP A 239 24.92 3.22 -22.14
C ASP A 239 24.63 2.46 -23.44
N ARG A 240 25.59 2.49 -24.36
CA ARG A 240 25.52 1.79 -25.66
C ARG A 240 25.45 0.26 -25.54
N GLU A 241 25.59 -0.31 -24.34
CA GLU A 241 25.39 -1.75 -24.14
C GLU A 241 23.90 -2.14 -24.16
N ASP A 242 22.99 -1.16 -24.08
CA ASP A 242 21.56 -1.38 -24.24
C ASP A 242 21.03 -1.13 -25.68
N ASP A 243 21.87 -0.61 -26.58
CA ASP A 243 21.48 -0.33 -27.95
C ASP A 243 21.33 -1.63 -28.76
N SER A 244 20.25 -1.71 -29.56
CA SER A 244 20.08 -2.81 -30.51
C SER A 244 20.72 -2.46 -31.85
N ARG A 245 21.58 -3.35 -32.35
CA ARG A 245 22.26 -3.17 -33.65
C ARG A 245 21.98 -4.35 -34.56
N SER A 246 21.61 -4.10 -35.80
CA SER A 246 21.47 -5.18 -36.77
C SER A 246 22.83 -5.74 -37.22
N GLY A 247 22.85 -6.98 -37.67
CA GLY A 247 23.98 -7.55 -38.38
C GLY A 247 24.22 -6.89 -39.74
N SER A 248 25.49 -6.64 -40.09
CA SER A 248 25.86 -6.14 -41.42
C SER A 248 25.67 -7.21 -42.49
N GLY A 249 25.30 -6.81 -43.71
CA GLY A 249 25.21 -7.74 -44.83
C GLY A 249 26.59 -8.30 -45.25
N GLY A 250 26.61 -9.57 -45.66
CA GLY A 250 27.79 -10.24 -46.17
C GLY A 250 28.26 -9.68 -47.50
N VAL A 251 29.57 -9.56 -47.68
CA VAL A 251 30.21 -9.06 -48.91
C VAL A 251 30.09 -10.10 -50.02
N GLY A 252 29.59 -9.71 -51.19
CA GLY A 252 29.63 -10.53 -52.39
C GLY A 252 30.98 -10.39 -53.09
N SER A 253 31.74 -11.48 -53.27
CA SER A 253 33.05 -11.46 -53.94
C SER A 253 33.05 -12.38 -55.16
N VAL A 254 34.13 -12.35 -55.95
CA VAL A 254 34.24 -13.11 -57.20
C VAL A 254 34.08 -14.62 -56.97
N SER A 255 34.76 -15.19 -55.98
CA SER A 255 34.82 -16.65 -55.76
C SER A 255 34.01 -17.17 -54.58
N SER A 256 33.50 -16.28 -53.72
CA SER A 256 32.70 -16.61 -52.54
C SER A 256 31.96 -15.38 -52.05
N GLY A 257 30.92 -15.58 -51.24
CA GLY A 257 30.36 -14.54 -50.39
C GLY A 257 30.78 -14.70 -48.93
N SER A 258 30.91 -13.60 -48.23
CA SER A 258 31.11 -13.60 -46.77
C SER A 258 29.79 -13.82 -46.05
N ASP A 259 29.85 -14.41 -44.86
CA ASP A 259 28.72 -14.45 -43.93
C ASP A 259 28.30 -13.02 -43.55
N GLY A 260 27.01 -12.83 -43.29
CA GLY A 260 26.50 -11.63 -42.65
C GLY A 260 26.88 -11.62 -41.16
N GLY A 261 26.90 -10.42 -40.57
CA GLY A 261 27.09 -10.27 -39.13
C GLY A 261 25.84 -10.67 -38.36
N ASP A 262 26.03 -11.01 -37.10
CA ASP A 262 24.94 -11.14 -36.13
C ASP A 262 24.51 -9.74 -35.67
N GLY A 263 23.27 -9.60 -35.21
CA GLY A 263 22.85 -8.42 -34.47
C GLY A 263 23.33 -8.43 -33.02
N ASP A 264 23.37 -7.25 -32.41
CA ASP A 264 23.67 -7.03 -30.99
C ASP A 264 22.40 -6.51 -30.26
N PRO A 265 22.23 -6.80 -28.96
CA PRO A 265 23.05 -7.68 -28.12
C PRO A 265 23.05 -9.13 -28.61
N ARG A 266 24.21 -9.80 -28.56
CA ARG A 266 24.42 -11.08 -29.24
C ARG A 266 23.91 -12.29 -28.44
N ASP A 267 22.59 -12.45 -28.40
CA ASP A 267 21.93 -13.58 -27.74
C ASP A 267 21.89 -14.84 -28.61
N ALA A 268 21.79 -14.70 -29.94
CA ALA A 268 21.85 -15.78 -30.91
C ALA A 268 22.81 -15.48 -32.07
N GLU A 269 23.37 -16.53 -32.70
CA GLU A 269 24.01 -16.40 -34.01
C GLU A 269 22.92 -16.38 -35.09
N ASN A 270 22.55 -15.17 -35.54
CA ASN A 270 21.47 -14.96 -36.51
C ASN A 270 21.96 -14.48 -37.89
N GLY A 271 23.27 -14.36 -38.09
CA GLY A 271 23.90 -13.99 -39.35
C GLY A 271 23.73 -15.06 -40.44
N GLY A 272 23.31 -14.62 -41.61
CA GLY A 272 23.18 -15.46 -42.80
C GLY A 272 24.53 -15.93 -43.31
N ARG A 273 24.59 -17.16 -43.81
CA ARG A 273 25.82 -17.74 -44.36
C ARG A 273 26.07 -17.25 -45.77
N GLY A 274 27.32 -16.90 -46.07
CA GLY A 274 27.77 -16.55 -47.41
C GLY A 274 27.86 -17.76 -48.33
N GLU A 275 27.77 -17.51 -49.63
CA GLU A 275 27.87 -18.54 -50.65
C GLU A 275 29.30 -19.07 -50.81
N SER A 276 29.44 -20.38 -50.94
CA SER A 276 30.70 -21.07 -51.22
C SER A 276 30.56 -22.05 -52.40
N SER A 277 31.58 -22.87 -52.63
CA SER A 277 31.52 -23.96 -53.61
C SER A 277 30.53 -25.07 -53.22
N SER A 278 30.22 -25.21 -51.94
CA SER A 278 29.38 -26.29 -51.39
C SER A 278 28.07 -25.82 -50.77
N ARG A 279 27.83 -24.51 -50.70
CA ARG A 279 26.69 -23.92 -49.98
C ARG A 279 26.19 -22.65 -50.67
N ALA A 280 24.87 -22.52 -50.83
CA ALA A 280 24.21 -21.28 -51.25
C ALA A 280 24.22 -20.24 -50.11
N CYS A 281 24.16 -18.96 -50.43
CA CYS A 281 23.96 -17.95 -49.39
C CYS A 281 22.58 -18.12 -48.73
N THR A 282 22.47 -17.73 -47.46
CA THR A 282 21.22 -17.75 -46.71
C THR A 282 20.85 -16.33 -46.25
N PRO A 283 19.55 -16.05 -46.06
CA PRO A 283 19.15 -14.88 -45.28
C PRO A 283 19.71 -14.97 -43.86
N GLY A 284 19.79 -13.81 -43.20
CA GLY A 284 19.92 -13.76 -41.75
C GLY A 284 18.55 -14.01 -41.11
N ASP A 285 18.56 -14.35 -39.83
CA ASP A 285 17.39 -14.65 -39.04
C ASP A 285 16.94 -13.42 -38.23
N ALA A 286 15.70 -13.48 -37.72
CA ALA A 286 15.19 -12.46 -36.82
C ALA A 286 16.04 -12.37 -35.54
N GLY A 287 16.04 -11.20 -34.91
CA GLY A 287 16.60 -11.02 -33.58
C GLY A 287 15.75 -11.70 -32.52
N ALA A 288 16.37 -12.03 -31.38
CA ALA A 288 15.67 -12.49 -30.19
C ALA A 288 14.95 -11.34 -29.48
N ASP A 289 13.77 -11.64 -28.90
CA ASP A 289 13.03 -10.70 -28.07
C ASP A 289 13.84 -10.31 -26.82
N GLY A 290 13.65 -9.07 -26.36
CA GLY A 290 14.21 -8.60 -25.10
C GLY A 290 13.63 -9.35 -23.89
N ALA A 291 14.31 -9.26 -22.75
CA ALA A 291 13.85 -9.87 -21.51
C ALA A 291 13.10 -8.88 -20.62
N ASP A 292 11.99 -9.31 -20.02
CA ASP A 292 11.26 -8.49 -19.05
C ASP A 292 12.11 -8.13 -17.82
N GLY A 293 11.82 -6.96 -17.25
CA GLY A 293 12.38 -6.53 -15.98
C GLY A 293 11.91 -7.40 -14.82
N ARG A 294 12.68 -7.44 -13.73
CA ARG A 294 12.29 -8.18 -12.53
C ARG A 294 11.48 -7.27 -11.59
N PRO A 295 10.38 -7.78 -11.01
CA PRO A 295 9.69 -7.07 -9.93
C PRO A 295 10.62 -6.75 -8.77
N GLY A 296 10.35 -5.65 -8.08
CA GLY A 296 11.05 -5.28 -6.87
C GLY A 296 10.77 -6.26 -5.72
N ALA A 297 11.72 -6.38 -4.79
CA ALA A 297 11.50 -7.16 -3.58
C ALA A 297 10.41 -6.49 -2.71
N GLY A 298 9.50 -7.28 -2.15
CA GLY A 298 8.54 -6.78 -1.17
C GLY A 298 9.24 -6.17 0.05
N ALA A 299 8.57 -5.24 0.72
CA ALA A 299 9.07 -4.65 1.96
C ALA A 299 9.18 -5.71 3.08
N VAL A 300 10.34 -5.77 3.75
CA VAL A 300 10.57 -6.66 4.90
C VAL A 300 11.24 -5.86 6.00
N GLY A 301 10.72 -5.93 7.23
CA GLY A 301 11.32 -5.29 8.40
C GLY A 301 10.29 -4.77 9.38
N PHE A 302 10.79 -4.15 10.46
CA PHE A 302 9.96 -3.41 11.40
C PHE A 302 9.53 -2.08 10.79
N GLY A 303 8.34 -1.63 11.18
CA GLY A 303 7.84 -0.29 10.85
C GLY A 303 7.46 0.45 12.13
N ASP A 304 7.05 1.70 11.96
CA ASP A 304 6.65 2.57 13.05
C ASP A 304 5.12 2.54 13.20
N VAL A 305 4.65 2.36 14.44
CA VAL A 305 3.24 2.55 14.79
C VAL A 305 3.08 3.96 15.34
N ILE A 306 2.37 4.79 14.61
CA ILE A 306 1.92 6.12 15.05
C ILE A 306 0.40 6.11 15.23
N LEU A 307 -0.17 7.13 15.85
CA LEU A 307 -1.60 7.17 16.17
C LEU A 307 -2.50 7.00 14.93
N ASP A 308 -2.05 7.49 13.77
CA ASP A 308 -2.80 7.40 12.51
C ASP A 308 -2.50 6.13 11.68
N GLY A 309 -1.66 5.22 12.18
CA GLY A 309 -1.50 3.89 11.60
C GLY A 309 -0.09 3.31 11.69
N TYR A 310 0.16 2.31 10.85
CA TYR A 310 1.45 1.66 10.71
C TYR A 310 2.15 2.11 9.43
N THR A 311 3.40 2.55 9.56
CA THR A 311 4.27 2.86 8.43
C THR A 311 5.35 1.79 8.34
N GLY A 312 5.25 0.92 7.34
CA GLY A 312 6.25 -0.10 7.05
C GLY A 312 7.48 0.44 6.30
N PRO A 313 8.56 -0.35 6.20
CA PRO A 313 9.70 -0.01 5.36
C PRO A 313 9.31 0.04 3.87
N LEU A 314 10.10 0.75 3.07
CA LEU A 314 9.91 0.79 1.62
C LEU A 314 10.23 -0.58 0.99
N ALA A 315 9.45 -0.95 -0.03
CA ALA A 315 9.79 -2.07 -0.89
C ALA A 315 11.02 -1.73 -1.76
N GLY A 316 11.70 -2.76 -2.25
CA GLY A 316 12.81 -2.60 -3.19
C GLY A 316 12.31 -2.23 -4.59
N ASN A 317 13.14 -1.51 -5.35
CA ASN A 317 12.85 -1.19 -6.74
C ASN A 317 12.90 -2.47 -7.61
N GLY A 318 12.07 -2.51 -8.65
CA GLY A 318 12.25 -3.45 -9.76
C GLY A 318 13.49 -3.12 -10.59
N THR A 319 13.83 -4.00 -11.52
CA THR A 319 14.88 -3.77 -12.51
C THR A 319 14.27 -3.44 -13.87
N PRO A 320 14.95 -2.65 -14.72
CA PRO A 320 14.55 -2.50 -16.11
C PRO A 320 14.58 -3.87 -16.83
N GLY A 321 13.83 -3.95 -17.92
CA GLY A 321 13.99 -5.02 -18.90
C GLY A 321 15.30 -4.88 -19.68
N LYS A 322 15.57 -5.84 -20.56
CA LYS A 322 16.69 -5.80 -21.49
C LYS A 322 16.19 -5.61 -22.92
N PRO A 323 16.95 -4.89 -23.76
CA PRO A 323 16.63 -4.73 -25.19
C PRO A 323 16.64 -6.08 -25.92
N GLY A 324 15.95 -6.13 -27.06
CA GLY A 324 16.04 -7.26 -28.00
C GLY A 324 17.28 -7.20 -28.87
N GLN A 325 17.70 -8.35 -29.38
CA GLN A 325 18.79 -8.47 -30.34
C GLN A 325 18.36 -7.91 -31.72
N GLY A 326 19.26 -7.23 -32.43
CA GLY A 326 19.00 -6.85 -33.83
C GLY A 326 18.95 -8.05 -34.78
N GLY A 327 18.25 -7.93 -35.91
CA GLY A 327 18.20 -8.97 -36.93
C GLY A 327 19.58 -9.23 -37.57
N GLY A 328 19.84 -10.46 -37.99
CA GLY A 328 21.09 -10.83 -38.64
C GLY A 328 21.17 -10.37 -40.09
N GLY A 329 22.38 -10.06 -40.56
CA GLY A 329 22.62 -9.69 -41.95
C GLY A 329 22.57 -10.92 -42.86
N GLY A 330 22.07 -10.77 -44.08
CA GLY A 330 22.11 -11.84 -45.09
C GLY A 330 23.53 -12.13 -45.58
N GLY A 331 23.81 -13.36 -45.97
CA GLY A 331 25.10 -13.72 -46.56
C GLY A 331 25.27 -13.18 -47.99
N GLY A 332 26.51 -12.86 -48.36
CA GLY A 332 26.84 -12.47 -49.75
C GLY A 332 26.79 -13.67 -50.70
N ALA A 333 26.51 -13.42 -51.98
CA ALA A 333 26.61 -14.41 -53.05
C ALA A 333 27.99 -14.38 -53.70
N LYS A 334 28.38 -15.48 -54.34
CA LYS A 334 29.60 -15.52 -55.15
C LYS A 334 29.35 -14.93 -56.54
N GLY A 335 30.40 -14.38 -57.12
CA GLY A 335 30.43 -13.76 -58.43
C GLY A 335 30.50 -14.74 -59.58
N GLY A 336 30.82 -14.22 -60.76
CA GLY A 336 30.68 -14.93 -62.02
C GLY A 336 31.49 -16.23 -62.12
N ALA A 337 30.75 -17.33 -62.02
CA ALA A 337 31.02 -18.58 -62.73
C ALA A 337 29.73 -19.38 -63.06
N GLY A 338 28.54 -18.77 -62.97
CA GLY A 338 27.27 -19.53 -62.89
C GLY A 338 26.17 -19.27 -63.92
N ALA A 339 26.10 -18.13 -64.62
CA ALA A 339 24.90 -17.83 -65.43
C ALA A 339 25.00 -16.76 -66.55
N LEU A 340 26.19 -16.32 -66.99
CA LEU A 340 26.34 -15.22 -67.98
C LEU A 340 25.66 -13.89 -67.58
N MET A 341 25.47 -13.64 -66.27
CA MET A 341 24.68 -12.50 -65.78
C MET A 341 25.49 -11.22 -65.57
N CYS A 342 26.83 -11.27 -65.60
CA CYS A 342 27.70 -10.10 -65.44
C CYS A 342 28.50 -9.83 -66.73
N PRO A 343 28.71 -8.55 -67.14
CA PRO A 343 29.51 -8.23 -68.34
C PRO A 343 31.00 -8.63 -68.24
N PHE A 344 31.53 -8.77 -67.03
CA PHE A 344 32.91 -9.16 -66.73
C PHE A 344 32.93 -10.36 -65.77
N GLU A 345 32.45 -11.50 -66.27
CA GLU A 345 32.15 -12.68 -65.44
C GLU A 345 33.31 -13.12 -64.54
N SER A 346 34.55 -13.10 -65.04
CA SER A 346 35.72 -13.59 -64.31
C SER A 346 36.21 -12.67 -63.19
N THR A 347 35.72 -11.43 -63.11
CA THR A 347 36.19 -10.42 -62.13
C THR A 347 35.07 -9.72 -61.37
N ALA A 348 33.82 -9.98 -61.71
CA ALA A 348 32.65 -9.40 -61.06
C ALA A 348 32.27 -10.16 -59.78
N GLY A 349 32.09 -9.43 -58.68
CA GLY A 349 31.57 -9.96 -57.42
C GLY A 349 30.06 -10.25 -57.49
N GLY A 350 29.62 -11.18 -56.64
CA GLY A 350 28.20 -11.54 -56.50
C GLY A 350 27.38 -10.46 -55.79
N ALA A 351 26.07 -10.67 -55.70
CA ALA A 351 25.19 -9.77 -54.94
C ALA A 351 25.57 -9.79 -53.46
N ALA A 352 25.51 -8.63 -52.81
CA ALA A 352 25.77 -8.56 -51.38
C ALA A 352 24.50 -8.78 -50.56
N GLY A 353 24.66 -9.26 -49.34
CA GLY A 353 23.54 -9.40 -48.40
C GLY A 353 23.03 -8.04 -47.92
N GLY A 354 21.74 -7.96 -47.58
CA GLY A 354 21.19 -6.84 -46.81
C GLY A 354 21.57 -6.94 -45.33
N SER A 355 21.51 -5.84 -44.60
CA SER A 355 21.57 -5.88 -43.13
C SER A 355 20.24 -6.40 -42.57
N GLY A 356 20.25 -6.87 -41.33
CA GLY A 356 19.00 -7.05 -40.58
C GLY A 356 18.37 -5.71 -40.19
N GLY A 357 17.18 -5.73 -39.59
CA GLY A 357 16.60 -4.58 -38.90
C GLY A 357 17.14 -4.44 -37.48
N ALA A 358 16.98 -3.27 -36.86
CA ALA A 358 17.28 -3.11 -35.44
C ALA A 358 16.14 -3.72 -34.60
N GLY A 359 16.48 -4.20 -33.39
CA GLY A 359 15.52 -4.76 -32.43
C GLY A 359 14.86 -3.71 -31.57
#